data_AF-W4VLK3-F1
#
_entry.id   AF-W4VLK3-F1
#
_cell.length_a   1.000
_cell.length_b   1.000
_cell.length_c   1.000
_cell.angle_alpha   90.00
_cell.angle_beta   90.00
_cell.angle_gamma   90.00
#
_symmetry.space_group_name_H-M   'P 1'
#
loop_
_entity.id
_entity.type
_entity.pdbx_description
1 polymer ?
#
loop_
_entity_poly.entity_id
_entity_poly.type
_entity_poly.pdbx_seq_one_letter_code
_entity_poly.pdbx_strand_id
1 'polypeptide(L)'
;MSYKDTKVQEDYTNAYNVAVTFDKRYLNKIMNRLSFYHFSNLKNYIPLLNSREEFLQEKWLNIYNRTIYVTIPRTMDSSVLTATEKLNILERYFSYVAKQIKSGYSKQRGTGKFIGYPIKEYIANYRKRVPNYDTGKTFMQDSPQTVDRYEIKEDYFVYDSAIINLTEKQLIDRIAERVAGLKEEYSDVYLIRMDENMHRESAKNNKLKLHQFGSGHDEVNLAGFQPDFILYLQNSDYFIQIFIEPKGRNMEEEQWKEDLLIYINEHEAEIIFEDEIEDVKIRGVKFYTMNDGRGTIKQIGEIALGKEFKGLSVEK
;
A
#
# COMPACT_ATOMS: atom_id res chain seq x y z
N MET A 1 -28.14 40.96 -3.58
CA MET A 1 -28.04 40.59 -2.15
C MET A 1 -28.12 39.09 -2.07
N SER A 2 -27.00 38.42 -1.79
CA SER A 2 -26.96 36.98 -1.58
C SER A 2 -26.26 36.75 -0.24
N TYR A 3 -26.97 36.09 0.67
CA TYR A 3 -26.53 35.81 2.03
C TYR A 3 -25.28 34.92 1.97
N LYS A 4 -24.16 35.42 2.51
CA LYS A 4 -22.97 34.62 2.76
C LYS A 4 -23.26 33.67 3.92
N ASP A 5 -23.12 32.38 3.64
CA ASP A 5 -23.04 31.32 4.64
C ASP A 5 -22.06 31.70 5.73
N THR A 6 -22.58 31.86 6.94
CA THR A 6 -21.76 31.99 8.15
C THR A 6 -21.32 30.58 8.51
N LYS A 7 -20.22 30.11 7.94
CA LYS A 7 -19.46 29.00 8.53
C LYS A 7 -18.95 29.52 9.87
N VAL A 8 -19.61 29.10 10.95
CA VAL A 8 -19.09 29.25 12.31
C VAL A 8 -17.82 28.40 12.36
N GLN A 9 -16.69 29.07 12.21
CA GLN A 9 -15.38 28.50 12.47
C GLN A 9 -15.31 28.37 14.00
N GLU A 10 -15.42 27.16 14.54
CA GLU A 10 -15.31 26.92 15.98
C GLU A 10 -13.96 27.46 16.45
N ASP A 11 -14.02 28.49 17.29
CA ASP A 11 -12.86 29.19 17.82
C ASP A 11 -12.25 28.33 18.95
N TYR A 12 -11.23 27.54 18.62
CA TYR A 12 -10.54 26.65 19.56
C TYR A 12 -9.53 27.39 20.47
N THR A 13 -9.48 28.73 20.44
CA THR A 13 -8.53 29.53 21.24
C THR A 13 -8.79 29.47 22.75
N ASN A 14 -9.90 28.87 23.20
CA ASN A 14 -10.30 28.81 24.61
C ASN A 14 -10.75 27.39 25.05
N ALA A 15 -9.88 26.39 24.91
CA ALA A 15 -10.16 25.02 25.36
C ALA A 15 -9.10 24.48 26.35
N TYR A 16 -9.44 23.47 27.14
CA TYR A 16 -8.52 22.78 28.04
C TYR A 16 -8.82 21.27 28.09
N ASN A 17 -7.80 20.48 28.47
CA ASN A 17 -7.91 19.03 28.53
C ASN A 17 -8.34 18.56 29.92
N VAL A 18 -9.36 17.71 29.96
CA VAL A 18 -9.88 17.09 31.19
C VAL A 18 -9.70 15.59 31.12
N ALA A 19 -9.18 15.00 32.21
CA ALA A 19 -9.08 13.55 32.34
C ALA A 19 -10.46 12.95 32.64
N VAL A 20 -10.86 11.97 31.84
CA VAL A 20 -12.14 11.26 32.01
C VAL A 20 -11.98 10.19 33.07
N THR A 21 -12.69 10.34 34.20
CA THR A 21 -12.76 9.32 35.25
C THR A 21 -13.91 8.36 35.03
N PHE A 22 -13.65 7.07 35.08
CA PHE A 22 -14.65 6.01 34.88
C PHE A 22 -14.32 4.77 35.72
N ASP A 23 -15.35 3.97 36.01
CA ASP A 23 -15.23 2.69 36.71
C ASP A 23 -15.56 1.50 35.80
N LYS A 24 -15.44 0.29 36.34
CA LYS A 24 -15.66 -0.97 35.62
C LYS A 24 -17.05 -1.09 34.97
N ARG A 25 -18.08 -0.42 35.51
CA ARG A 25 -19.45 -0.48 34.97
C ARG A 25 -19.54 0.14 33.57
N TYR A 26 -18.80 1.22 33.33
CA TYR A 26 -18.70 1.83 32.00
C TYR A 26 -18.05 0.88 31.01
N LEU A 27 -16.94 0.25 31.40
CA LEU A 27 -16.24 -0.74 30.57
C LEU A 27 -17.14 -1.92 30.22
N ASN A 28 -17.83 -2.50 31.21
CA ASN A 28 -18.79 -3.59 30.99
C ASN A 28 -19.91 -3.17 30.03
N LYS A 29 -20.46 -1.96 30.19
CA LYS A 29 -21.52 -1.45 29.31
C LYS A 29 -21.05 -1.35 27.87
N ILE A 30 -19.85 -0.80 27.64
CA ILE A 30 -19.29 -0.61 26.30
C ILE A 30 -18.95 -1.94 25.63
N MET A 31 -18.28 -2.84 26.36
CA MET A 31 -17.92 -4.18 25.87
C MET A 31 -19.16 -5.01 25.47
N ASN A 32 -20.33 -4.71 26.07
CA ASN A 32 -21.60 -5.34 25.69
C ASN A 32 -22.31 -4.59 24.54
N ARG A 33 -22.27 -3.26 24.50
CA ARG A 33 -22.90 -2.45 23.42
C ARG A 33 -22.21 -2.66 22.08
N LEU A 34 -20.88 -2.71 22.07
CA LEU A 34 -20.08 -2.86 20.86
C LEU A 34 -19.84 -4.34 20.58
N SER A 35 -20.54 -4.90 19.59
CA SER A 35 -20.47 -6.33 19.22
C SER A 35 -19.06 -6.81 18.83
N PHE A 36 -18.17 -5.89 18.45
CA PHE A 36 -16.75 -6.20 18.24
C PHE A 36 -16.09 -6.80 19.48
N TYR A 37 -16.47 -6.34 20.66
CA TYR A 37 -15.87 -6.74 21.93
C TYR A 37 -16.55 -7.95 22.58
N HIS A 38 -17.58 -8.52 21.94
CA HIS A 38 -18.08 -9.84 22.34
C HIS A 38 -16.98 -10.86 22.14
N PHE A 39 -16.80 -11.78 23.10
CA PHE A 39 -15.60 -12.63 23.13
C PHE A 39 -15.43 -13.46 21.86
N SER A 40 -16.54 -14.02 21.35
CA SER A 40 -16.58 -14.78 20.11
C SER A 40 -16.08 -14.01 18.90
N ASN A 41 -16.28 -12.69 18.88
CA ASN A 41 -15.80 -11.82 17.80
C ASN A 41 -14.35 -11.40 18.05
N LEU A 42 -14.06 -10.91 19.25
CA LEU A 42 -12.73 -10.41 19.64
C LEU A 42 -11.64 -11.48 19.49
N LYS A 43 -11.95 -12.75 19.81
CA LYS A 43 -11.04 -13.90 19.68
C LYS A 43 -10.63 -14.16 18.23
N ASN A 44 -11.48 -13.86 17.26
CA ASN A 44 -11.13 -13.98 15.85
C ASN A 44 -10.03 -12.99 15.47
N TYR A 45 -10.00 -11.80 16.08
CA TYR A 45 -9.00 -10.79 15.80
C TYR A 45 -7.76 -10.87 16.70
N ILE A 46 -7.88 -11.48 17.88
CA ILE A 46 -6.80 -11.64 18.85
C ILE A 46 -6.77 -13.10 19.33
N PRO A 47 -6.19 -14.04 18.55
CA PRO A 47 -6.29 -15.47 18.84
C PRO A 47 -5.65 -15.89 20.17
N LEU A 48 -4.67 -15.15 20.68
CA LEU A 48 -3.99 -15.43 21.95
C LEU A 48 -4.74 -14.93 23.19
N LEU A 49 -5.87 -14.23 23.00
CA LEU A 49 -6.68 -13.68 24.10
C LEU A 49 -7.58 -14.76 24.74
N ASN A 50 -7.61 -14.89 26.06
CA ASN A 50 -8.39 -15.92 26.76
C ASN A 50 -9.76 -15.43 27.25
N SER A 51 -9.94 -14.12 27.46
CA SER A 51 -11.24 -13.55 27.84
C SER A 51 -11.36 -12.06 27.48
N ARG A 52 -12.58 -11.50 27.58
CA ARG A 52 -12.81 -10.05 27.42
C ARG A 52 -12.17 -9.25 28.54
N GLU A 53 -12.14 -9.83 29.74
CA GLU A 53 -11.58 -9.22 30.93
C GLU A 53 -10.05 -9.14 30.83
N GLU A 54 -9.41 -10.17 30.24
CA GLU A 54 -7.97 -10.15 29.95
C GLU A 54 -7.61 -9.00 28.99
N PHE A 55 -8.46 -8.72 28.00
CA PHE A 55 -8.20 -7.66 27.02
C PHE A 55 -8.03 -6.28 27.66
N LEU A 56 -8.69 -6.02 28.79
CA LEU A 56 -8.59 -4.74 29.50
C LEU A 56 -7.29 -4.61 30.32
N GLN A 57 -6.58 -5.71 30.57
CA GLN A 57 -5.40 -5.75 31.43
C GLN A 57 -4.13 -5.27 30.73
N GLU A 58 -3.05 -5.18 31.51
CA GLU A 58 -1.76 -4.62 31.15
C GLU A 58 -1.14 -5.19 29.87
N LYS A 59 -1.24 -6.51 29.66
CA LYS A 59 -0.70 -7.19 28.48
C LYS A 59 -1.34 -6.73 27.16
N TRP A 60 -2.56 -6.18 27.21
CA TRP A 60 -3.38 -5.88 26.04
C TRP A 60 -3.73 -4.39 25.98
N LEU A 61 -5.00 -4.01 26.20
CA LEU A 61 -5.41 -2.62 26.13
C LEU A 61 -4.80 -1.80 27.27
N ASN A 62 -4.45 -2.40 28.39
CA ASN A 62 -3.92 -1.72 29.57
C ASN A 62 -4.78 -0.51 29.99
N ILE A 63 -6.10 -0.67 29.96
CA ILE A 63 -7.03 0.48 30.13
C ILE A 63 -6.92 1.10 31.52
N TYR A 64 -6.58 0.29 32.53
CA TYR A 64 -6.48 0.72 33.92
C TYR A 64 -5.29 1.64 34.20
N ASN A 65 -4.25 1.59 33.35
CA ASN A 65 -3.09 2.48 33.45
C ASN A 65 -3.09 3.57 32.36
N ARG A 66 -4.23 3.78 31.67
CA ARG A 66 -4.38 4.81 30.63
C ARG A 66 -5.26 5.96 31.12
N THR A 67 -4.83 7.18 30.82
CA THR A 67 -5.64 8.38 31.01
C THR A 67 -6.22 8.81 29.67
N ILE A 68 -7.55 8.90 29.60
CA ILE A 68 -8.26 9.42 28.43
C ILE A 68 -8.55 10.89 28.67
N TYR A 69 -8.05 11.75 27.78
CA TYR A 69 -8.28 13.19 27.83
C TYR A 69 -9.37 13.59 26.84
N VAL A 70 -10.20 14.54 27.23
CA VAL A 70 -11.11 15.24 26.33
C VAL A 70 -10.85 16.74 26.38
N THR A 71 -10.91 17.36 25.22
CA THR A 71 -10.79 18.80 25.09
C THR A 71 -12.17 19.42 25.20
N ILE A 72 -12.38 20.28 26.19
CA ILE A 72 -13.64 21.01 26.40
C ILE A 72 -13.40 22.52 26.36
N PRO A 73 -14.40 23.31 25.92
CA PRO A 73 -14.33 24.76 25.99
C PRO A 73 -14.21 25.24 27.45
N ARG A 74 -13.47 26.33 27.69
CA ARG A 74 -13.34 26.98 29.01
C ARG A 74 -14.66 27.51 29.58
N THR A 75 -15.67 27.66 28.74
CA THR A 75 -17.05 28.03 29.14
C THR A 75 -17.79 26.87 29.82
N MET A 76 -17.24 25.65 29.80
CA MET A 76 -17.79 24.47 30.44
C MET A 76 -16.98 24.11 31.69
N ASP A 77 -17.67 23.90 32.80
CA ASP A 77 -17.04 23.43 34.03
C ASP A 77 -16.71 21.92 33.91
N SER A 78 -15.43 21.59 34.12
CA SER A 78 -14.90 20.22 34.19
C SER A 78 -15.58 19.32 35.24
N SER A 79 -16.30 19.91 36.19
CA SER A 79 -16.94 19.20 37.30
C SER A 79 -18.16 18.35 36.91
N VAL A 80 -18.66 18.40 35.67
CA VAL A 80 -19.87 17.67 35.26
C VAL A 80 -19.72 17.04 33.87
N LEU A 81 -18.82 16.07 33.71
CA LEU A 81 -19.07 15.04 32.68
C LEU A 81 -20.17 14.11 33.20
N THR A 82 -21.35 14.19 32.60
CA THR A 82 -22.47 13.30 32.91
C THR A 82 -22.10 11.85 32.60
N ALA A 83 -22.80 10.90 33.22
CA ALA A 83 -22.59 9.48 32.95
C ALA A 83 -22.76 9.14 31.45
N THR A 84 -23.70 9.80 30.76
CA THR A 84 -23.95 9.62 29.33
C THR A 84 -22.77 10.12 28.49
N GLU A 85 -22.23 11.30 28.80
CA GLU A 85 -21.06 11.84 28.09
C GLU A 85 -19.83 10.97 28.28
N LYS A 86 -19.55 10.52 29.51
CA LYS A 86 -18.47 9.56 29.79
C LYS A 86 -18.62 8.29 28.97
N LEU A 87 -19.83 7.75 28.89
CA LEU A 87 -20.12 6.55 28.09
C LEU A 87 -19.89 6.81 26.59
N ASN A 88 -20.34 7.94 26.06
CA ASN A 88 -20.15 8.31 24.65
C ASN A 88 -18.67 8.51 24.31
N ILE A 89 -17.89 9.17 25.17
CA ILE A 89 -16.45 9.37 24.99
C ILE A 89 -15.74 8.02 24.91
N LEU A 90 -16.01 7.15 25.87
CA LEU A 90 -15.40 5.82 25.90
C LEU A 90 -15.88 4.97 24.72
N GLU A 91 -17.14 5.08 24.29
CA GLU A 91 -17.64 4.39 23.10
C GLU A 91 -16.91 4.82 21.82
N ARG A 92 -16.59 6.12 21.67
CA ARG A 92 -15.74 6.61 20.56
C ARG A 92 -14.32 6.07 20.65
N TYR A 93 -13.73 6.07 21.84
CA TYR A 93 -12.38 5.52 22.06
C TYR A 93 -12.33 4.02 21.72
N PHE A 94 -13.25 3.22 22.26
CA PHE A 94 -13.33 1.79 21.96
C PHE A 94 -13.68 1.53 20.48
N SER A 95 -14.52 2.34 19.85
CA SER A 95 -14.77 2.21 18.41
C SER A 95 -13.51 2.48 17.57
N TYR A 96 -12.70 3.47 17.98
CA TYR A 96 -11.40 3.72 17.37
C TYR A 96 -10.43 2.56 17.58
N VAL A 97 -10.30 2.04 18.81
CA VAL A 97 -9.47 0.87 19.12
C VAL A 97 -9.90 -0.34 18.29
N ALA A 98 -11.20 -0.62 18.19
CA ALA A 98 -11.74 -1.68 17.35
C ALA A 98 -11.35 -1.50 15.88
N LYS A 99 -11.41 -0.27 15.35
CA LYS A 99 -10.96 0.04 13.98
C LYS A 99 -9.47 -0.26 13.80
N GLN A 100 -8.62 0.09 14.78
CA GLN A 100 -7.19 -0.19 14.74
C GLN A 100 -6.89 -1.69 14.83
N ILE A 101 -7.61 -2.44 15.68
CA ILE A 101 -7.44 -3.90 15.76
C ILE A 101 -7.88 -4.56 14.45
N LYS A 102 -9.04 -4.17 13.89
CA LYS A 102 -9.51 -4.71 12.61
C LYS A 102 -8.54 -4.43 11.47
N SER A 103 -8.01 -3.21 11.40
CA SER A 103 -7.00 -2.86 10.39
C SER A 103 -5.68 -3.60 10.63
N GLY A 104 -5.30 -3.84 11.88
CA GLY A 104 -4.11 -4.58 12.30
C GLY A 104 -4.18 -6.10 12.16
N TYR A 105 -5.37 -6.69 12.15
CA TYR A 105 -5.54 -8.15 12.12
C TYR A 105 -5.36 -8.76 10.73
N SER A 106 -5.78 -8.06 9.66
CA SER A 106 -5.63 -8.56 8.28
C SER A 106 -4.24 -8.30 7.69
N LYS A 107 -3.28 -7.98 8.55
CA LYS A 107 -1.99 -7.40 8.24
C LYS A 107 -0.93 -8.47 8.51
N GLN A 108 -0.42 -9.06 7.44
CA GLN A 108 0.57 -10.15 7.49
C GLN A 108 1.97 -9.54 7.43
N ARG A 109 2.91 -10.14 8.16
CA ARG A 109 4.34 -9.89 8.00
C ARG A 109 4.89 -10.91 7.02
N GLY A 110 5.68 -10.45 6.05
CA GLY A 110 6.33 -11.32 5.09
C GLY A 110 7.43 -12.15 5.75
N THR A 111 7.84 -13.20 5.05
CA THR A 111 9.10 -13.91 5.31
C THR A 111 10.01 -13.74 4.11
N GLY A 112 11.31 -13.98 4.24
CA GLY A 112 12.23 -14.05 3.09
C GLY A 112 11.95 -15.24 2.15
N LYS A 113 10.89 -16.02 2.38
CA LYS A 113 10.47 -17.11 1.50
C LYS A 113 9.55 -16.58 0.41
N PHE A 114 9.95 -16.82 -0.84
CA PHE A 114 9.18 -16.49 -2.04
C PHE A 114 8.61 -17.77 -2.66
N ILE A 115 7.36 -17.68 -3.12
CA ILE A 115 6.60 -18.79 -3.67
C ILE A 115 6.34 -18.51 -5.14
N GLY A 116 6.71 -19.46 -6.00
CA GLY A 116 6.47 -19.37 -7.43
C GLY A 116 4.99 -19.58 -7.74
N TYR A 117 4.49 -18.81 -8.70
CA TYR A 117 3.14 -19.01 -9.22
C TYR A 117 3.19 -19.10 -10.75
N PRO A 118 2.49 -20.05 -11.39
CA PRO A 118 2.47 -20.14 -12.83
C PRO A 118 1.86 -18.87 -13.45
N ILE A 119 2.65 -18.15 -14.26
CA ILE A 119 2.25 -16.87 -14.87
C ILE A 119 0.88 -16.99 -15.58
N LYS A 120 0.66 -18.07 -16.33
CA LYS A 120 -0.61 -18.36 -17.04
C LYS A 120 -1.86 -18.41 -16.14
N GLU A 121 -1.70 -18.66 -14.85
CA GLU A 121 -2.82 -18.73 -13.91
C GLU A 121 -3.17 -17.37 -13.28
N TYR A 122 -2.23 -16.43 -13.35
CA TYR A 122 -2.32 -15.13 -12.69
C TYR A 122 -2.37 -13.97 -13.69
N ILE A 123 -1.91 -14.14 -14.93
CA ILE A 123 -2.16 -13.17 -15.98
C ILE A 123 -3.52 -13.48 -16.61
N ALA A 124 -4.43 -12.50 -16.53
CA ALA A 124 -5.76 -12.59 -17.09
C ALA A 124 -6.19 -11.23 -17.65
N ASN A 125 -7.06 -11.26 -18.65
CA ASN A 125 -7.68 -10.05 -19.18
C ASN A 125 -8.46 -9.34 -18.08
N TYR A 126 -8.25 -8.03 -17.94
CA TYR A 126 -8.94 -7.20 -16.98
C TYR A 126 -9.82 -6.16 -17.69
N ARG A 127 -10.82 -5.65 -16.96
CA ARG A 127 -11.66 -4.54 -17.42
C ARG A 127 -11.50 -3.38 -16.44
N LYS A 128 -11.13 -2.22 -16.96
CA LYS A 128 -11.02 -0.97 -16.19
C LYS A 128 -11.92 0.08 -16.85
N ARG A 129 -12.66 0.85 -16.05
CA ARG A 129 -13.47 1.95 -16.58
C ARG A 129 -12.57 3.18 -16.77
N VAL A 130 -12.65 3.80 -17.95
CA VAL A 130 -12.09 5.13 -18.17
C VAL A 130 -13.07 6.13 -17.56
N PRO A 131 -12.63 6.99 -16.61
CA PRO A 131 -13.48 8.04 -16.06
C PRO A 131 -13.91 9.02 -17.15
N ASN A 132 -15.17 9.44 -17.16
CA ASN A 132 -15.59 10.56 -18.01
C ASN A 132 -15.08 11.86 -17.38
N TYR A 133 -14.03 12.44 -17.96
CA TYR A 133 -13.55 13.76 -17.59
C TYR A 133 -14.48 14.81 -18.20
N ASP A 134 -15.14 15.59 -17.36
CA ASP A 134 -16.08 16.62 -17.79
C ASP A 134 -15.34 17.70 -18.60
N THR A 135 -15.82 18.00 -19.81
CA THR A 135 -15.18 18.85 -20.84
C THR A 135 -14.97 20.32 -20.41
N GLY A 136 -15.47 20.72 -19.23
CA GLY A 136 -15.15 22.02 -18.61
C GLY A 136 -13.78 22.07 -17.92
N LYS A 137 -13.06 20.94 -17.81
CA LYS A 137 -11.72 20.82 -17.20
C LYS A 137 -10.65 20.36 -18.19
N THR A 138 -10.75 20.72 -19.47
CA THR A 138 -9.76 20.40 -20.51
C THR A 138 -8.33 20.84 -20.15
N PHE A 139 -8.16 21.80 -19.22
CA PHE A 139 -6.86 22.16 -18.64
C PHE A 139 -6.21 21.09 -17.73
N MET A 140 -6.87 19.94 -17.48
CA MET A 140 -6.33 18.84 -16.69
C MET A 140 -5.96 17.60 -17.51
N GLN A 141 -6.05 17.64 -18.85
CA GLN A 141 -5.60 16.52 -19.70
C GLN A 141 -4.11 16.18 -19.51
N ASP A 142 -3.29 17.19 -19.18
CA ASP A 142 -1.84 17.04 -18.89
C ASP A 142 -1.54 16.65 -17.44
N SER A 143 -2.56 16.33 -16.62
CA SER A 143 -2.30 15.82 -15.28
C SER A 143 -1.75 14.40 -15.38
N PRO A 144 -0.63 14.06 -14.71
CA PRO A 144 -0.06 12.72 -14.69
C PRO A 144 -1.03 11.59 -14.31
N GLN A 145 -2.16 11.93 -13.68
CA GLN A 145 -3.18 10.99 -13.22
C GLN A 145 -4.36 10.79 -14.20
N THR A 146 -4.37 11.47 -15.36
CA THR A 146 -5.37 11.18 -16.40
C THR A 146 -5.15 9.79 -16.93
N VAL A 147 -6.23 9.01 -17.02
CA VAL A 147 -6.19 7.61 -17.45
C VAL A 147 -6.85 7.51 -18.81
N ASP A 148 -6.13 6.97 -19.78
CA ASP A 148 -6.61 6.73 -21.14
C ASP A 148 -6.32 5.30 -21.58
N ARG A 149 -6.97 4.88 -22.67
CA ARG A 149 -6.71 3.59 -23.31
C ARG A 149 -5.65 3.75 -24.39
N TYR A 150 -4.58 2.97 -24.29
CA TYR A 150 -3.52 2.91 -25.28
C TYR A 150 -3.45 1.50 -25.88
N GLU A 151 -3.38 1.40 -27.21
CA GLU A 151 -2.99 0.17 -27.89
C GLU A 151 -1.48 0.03 -27.84
N ILE A 152 -0.99 -1.15 -27.44
CA ILE A 152 0.43 -1.49 -27.34
C ILE A 152 0.55 -2.83 -28.07
N LYS A 153 1.14 -2.83 -29.26
CA LYS A 153 1.18 -3.99 -30.17
C LYS A 153 2.53 -4.69 -30.15
N GLU A 154 3.44 -4.20 -29.33
CA GLU A 154 4.79 -4.68 -29.21
C GLU A 154 4.84 -5.99 -28.43
N ASP A 155 5.63 -6.95 -28.91
CA ASP A 155 5.70 -8.33 -28.41
C ASP A 155 6.20 -8.43 -26.96
N TYR A 156 6.98 -7.45 -26.51
CA TYR A 156 7.49 -7.40 -25.15
C TYR A 156 6.40 -7.02 -24.14
N PHE A 157 5.26 -6.48 -24.54
CA PHE A 157 4.20 -6.10 -23.61
C PHE A 157 3.05 -7.10 -23.65
N VAL A 158 2.64 -7.64 -22.50
CA VAL A 158 1.75 -8.81 -22.44
C VAL A 158 0.31 -8.55 -22.93
N TYR A 159 -0.15 -7.30 -22.96
CA TYR A 159 -1.51 -6.95 -23.35
C TYR A 159 -1.56 -6.10 -24.61
N ASP A 160 -2.44 -6.43 -25.55
CA ASP A 160 -2.64 -5.63 -26.77
C ASP A 160 -3.11 -4.18 -26.51
N SER A 161 -3.66 -3.92 -25.33
CA SER A 161 -4.02 -2.57 -24.88
C SER A 161 -4.03 -2.47 -23.36
N ALA A 162 -3.72 -1.29 -22.85
CA ALA A 162 -3.76 -0.99 -21.42
C ALA A 162 -4.49 0.33 -21.14
N ILE A 163 -5.22 0.37 -20.02
CA ILE A 163 -5.89 1.57 -19.50
C ILE A 163 -5.02 2.13 -18.36
N ILE A 164 -4.21 3.12 -18.69
CA ILE A 164 -3.08 3.58 -17.89
C ILE A 164 -3.00 5.10 -17.84
N ASN A 165 -2.30 5.61 -16.83
CA ASN A 165 -2.03 7.03 -16.71
C ASN A 165 -0.77 7.46 -17.49
N LEU A 166 -0.53 8.78 -17.58
CA LEU A 166 0.63 9.32 -18.32
C LEU A 166 1.98 8.86 -17.75
N THR A 167 2.11 8.67 -16.43
CA THR A 167 3.35 8.18 -15.81
C THR A 167 3.61 6.72 -16.15
N GLU A 168 2.59 5.87 -16.07
CA GLU A 168 2.63 4.47 -16.52
C GLU A 168 2.96 4.40 -18.02
N LYS A 169 2.35 5.25 -18.86
CA LYS A 169 2.62 5.31 -20.30
C LYS A 169 4.07 5.66 -20.58
N GLN A 170 4.61 6.67 -19.91
CA GLN A 170 5.99 7.07 -20.08
C GLN A 170 6.96 5.97 -19.64
N LEU A 171 6.66 5.24 -18.56
CA LEU A 171 7.44 4.07 -18.15
C LEU A 171 7.51 3.03 -19.27
N ILE A 172 6.36 2.68 -19.85
CA ILE A 172 6.28 1.70 -20.95
C ILE A 172 7.11 2.16 -22.14
N ASP A 173 7.02 3.43 -22.53
CA ASP A 173 7.78 4.00 -23.66
C ASP A 173 9.29 3.97 -23.42
N ARG A 174 9.71 4.34 -22.20
CA ARG A 174 11.13 4.30 -21.81
C ARG A 174 11.69 2.89 -21.78
N ILE A 175 10.88 1.90 -21.43
CA ILE A 175 11.29 0.49 -21.51
C ILE A 175 11.34 0.05 -22.98
N ALA A 176 10.34 0.42 -23.80
CA ALA A 176 10.29 0.13 -25.24
C ALA A 176 11.59 0.51 -25.95
N GLU A 177 12.05 1.74 -25.67
CA GLU A 177 13.32 2.31 -26.13
C GLU A 177 14.55 1.47 -25.81
N ARG A 178 14.46 0.55 -24.84
CA ARG A 178 15.57 -0.25 -24.30
C ARG A 178 15.42 -1.75 -24.53
N VAL A 179 14.27 -2.20 -25.01
CA VAL A 179 14.00 -3.63 -25.31
C VAL A 179 15.03 -4.20 -26.26
N ALA A 180 15.44 -3.45 -27.29
CA ALA A 180 16.46 -3.90 -28.23
C ALA A 180 17.78 -4.24 -27.53
N GLY A 181 18.25 -3.38 -26.61
CA GLY A 181 19.47 -3.62 -25.85
C GLY A 181 19.32 -4.71 -24.79
N LEU A 182 18.13 -4.94 -24.25
CA LEU A 182 17.84 -6.07 -23.36
C LEU A 182 17.86 -7.40 -24.13
N LYS A 183 17.31 -7.43 -25.35
CA LYS A 183 17.29 -8.61 -26.23
C LYS A 183 18.68 -9.02 -26.74
N GLU A 184 19.72 -8.20 -26.52
CA GLU A 184 21.12 -8.61 -26.77
C GLU A 184 21.61 -9.65 -25.75
N GLU A 185 21.14 -9.59 -24.50
CA GLU A 185 21.58 -10.47 -23.40
C GLU A 185 20.51 -11.50 -22.98
N TYR A 186 19.25 -11.23 -23.31
CA TYR A 186 18.09 -12.02 -22.88
C TYR A 186 17.29 -12.54 -24.08
N SER A 187 16.98 -13.83 -24.09
CA SER A 187 16.12 -14.45 -25.11
C SER A 187 14.68 -13.98 -24.99
N ASP A 188 14.20 -13.83 -23.75
CA ASP A 188 12.83 -13.44 -23.45
C ASP A 188 12.83 -12.14 -22.65
N VAL A 189 12.07 -11.16 -23.14
CA VAL A 189 11.93 -9.84 -22.54
C VAL A 189 10.45 -9.49 -22.51
N TYR A 190 9.86 -9.46 -21.32
CA TYR A 190 8.45 -9.16 -21.12
C TYR A 190 8.23 -8.10 -20.04
N LEU A 191 7.51 -7.03 -20.38
CA LEU A 191 6.95 -6.09 -19.44
C LEU A 191 5.51 -6.50 -19.12
N ILE A 192 5.30 -6.95 -17.90
CA ILE A 192 4.04 -7.48 -17.41
C ILE A 192 3.38 -6.42 -16.53
N ARG A 193 2.15 -6.04 -16.85
CA ARG A 193 1.35 -5.16 -15.98
C ARG A 193 0.47 -5.98 -15.04
N MET A 194 0.55 -5.68 -13.76
CA MET A 194 -0.15 -6.36 -12.67
C MET A 194 -1.30 -5.49 -12.15
N ASP A 195 -2.37 -5.35 -12.94
CA ASP A 195 -3.54 -4.56 -12.53
C ASP A 195 -4.32 -5.22 -11.39
N GLU A 196 -4.69 -4.44 -10.39
CA GLU A 196 -5.54 -4.89 -9.28
C GLU A 196 -6.89 -5.50 -9.72
N ASN A 197 -7.40 -5.12 -10.90
CA ASN A 197 -8.66 -5.62 -11.43
C ASN A 197 -8.54 -7.01 -12.09
N MET A 198 -7.33 -7.56 -12.29
CA MET A 198 -7.14 -8.89 -12.86
C MET A 198 -7.74 -10.01 -12.00
N HIS A 199 -7.72 -9.84 -10.67
CA HIS A 199 -8.21 -10.83 -9.69
C HIS A 199 -9.17 -10.22 -8.67
N ARG A 200 -9.84 -9.12 -8.99
CA ARG A 200 -10.66 -8.36 -8.02
C ARG A 200 -11.69 -9.23 -7.28
N GLU A 201 -12.20 -10.27 -7.93
CA GLU A 201 -13.22 -11.18 -7.40
C GLU A 201 -12.67 -12.56 -7.00
N SER A 202 -11.35 -12.76 -7.07
CA SER A 202 -10.72 -14.06 -6.79
C SER A 202 -9.81 -13.99 -5.56
N ALA A 203 -9.70 -15.11 -4.84
CA ALA A 203 -8.77 -15.26 -3.72
C ALA A 203 -7.29 -15.10 -4.14
N LYS A 204 -6.99 -15.08 -5.45
CA LYS A 204 -5.63 -14.95 -5.99
C LYS A 204 -5.04 -13.56 -5.81
N ASN A 205 -5.86 -12.52 -5.64
CA ASN A 205 -5.39 -11.14 -5.46
C ASN A 205 -4.41 -10.99 -4.28
N ASN A 206 -4.65 -11.71 -3.17
CA ASN A 206 -3.76 -11.63 -2.02
C ASN A 206 -2.43 -12.38 -2.19
N LYS A 207 -2.32 -13.30 -3.16
CA LYS A 207 -1.12 -14.12 -3.35
C LYS A 207 0.01 -13.39 -4.08
N LEU A 208 -0.31 -12.32 -4.80
CA LEU A 208 0.65 -11.51 -5.57
C LEU A 208 1.22 -10.33 -4.79
N LYS A 209 0.84 -10.19 -3.51
CA LYS A 209 1.28 -9.09 -2.65
C LYS A 209 2.60 -9.44 -1.97
N LEU A 210 3.55 -8.53 -2.05
CA LEU A 210 4.74 -8.47 -1.23
C LEU A 210 4.38 -7.94 0.16
N HIS A 211 4.98 -8.52 1.18
CA HIS A 211 4.84 -8.08 2.56
C HIS A 211 6.24 -7.79 3.10
N GLN A 212 6.38 -6.73 3.91
CA GLN A 212 7.67 -6.41 4.50
C GLN A 212 8.19 -7.57 5.35
N PHE A 213 9.45 -7.94 5.15
CA PHE A 213 10.13 -9.06 5.80
C PHE A 213 11.51 -8.64 6.28
N GLY A 214 12.15 -9.47 7.10
CA GLY A 214 13.45 -9.16 7.69
C GLY A 214 13.38 -8.19 8.87
N SER A 215 14.53 -7.74 9.36
CA SER A 215 14.69 -6.85 10.53
C SER A 215 15.52 -5.62 10.18
N GLY A 216 15.44 -4.57 11.02
CA GLY A 216 16.20 -3.33 10.78
C GLY A 216 15.46 -2.26 9.99
N HIS A 217 14.16 -2.45 9.74
CA HIS A 217 13.29 -1.41 9.18
C HIS A 217 12.99 -0.35 10.24
N ASP A 218 13.10 0.93 9.87
CA ASP A 218 12.74 2.06 10.73
C ASP A 218 11.25 2.04 11.11
N GLU A 219 10.40 1.62 10.17
CA GLU A 219 8.97 1.43 10.37
C GLU A 219 8.51 0.04 9.90
N VAL A 220 7.69 -0.62 10.73
CA VAL A 220 7.08 -1.91 10.39
C VAL A 220 5.73 -1.68 9.74
N ASN A 221 5.63 -1.98 8.45
CA ASN A 221 4.41 -2.00 7.67
C ASN A 221 3.93 -3.42 7.41
N LEU A 222 2.68 -3.71 7.79
CA LEU A 222 2.08 -5.02 7.63
C LEU A 222 1.04 -5.06 6.48
N ALA A 223 0.94 -3.98 5.70
CA ALA A 223 0.13 -3.96 4.49
C ALA A 223 0.79 -4.80 3.39
N GLY A 224 -0.03 -5.45 2.58
CA GLY A 224 0.44 -6.11 1.36
C GLY A 224 0.57 -5.08 0.23
N PHE A 225 1.66 -5.14 -0.50
CA PHE A 225 1.99 -4.29 -1.63
C PHE A 225 2.12 -5.13 -2.89
N GLN A 226 1.31 -4.86 -3.91
CA GLN A 226 1.48 -5.46 -5.23
C GLN A 226 2.15 -4.42 -6.14
N PRO A 227 3.35 -4.67 -6.68
CA PRO A 227 3.96 -3.82 -7.69
C PRO A 227 3.09 -3.76 -8.96
N ASP A 228 2.97 -2.59 -9.56
CA ASP A 228 2.16 -2.39 -10.78
C ASP A 228 2.75 -3.07 -12.03
N PHE A 229 4.08 -3.22 -12.10
CA PHE A 229 4.77 -3.85 -13.23
C PHE A 229 5.85 -4.83 -12.79
N ILE A 230 6.05 -5.86 -13.60
CA ILE A 230 7.16 -6.81 -13.51
C ILE A 230 7.86 -6.81 -14.87
N LEU A 231 9.12 -6.40 -14.90
CA LEU A 231 9.99 -6.64 -16.06
C LEU A 231 10.64 -8.02 -15.89
N TYR A 232 10.22 -8.95 -16.71
CA TYR A 232 10.71 -10.31 -16.78
C TYR A 232 11.77 -10.42 -17.87
N LEU A 233 12.97 -10.89 -17.51
CA LEU A 233 14.06 -11.13 -18.44
C LEU A 233 14.60 -12.54 -18.21
N GLN A 234 14.75 -13.33 -19.26
CA GLN A 234 15.29 -14.69 -19.18
C GLN A 234 16.37 -14.90 -20.23
N ASN A 235 17.42 -15.61 -19.84
CA ASN A 235 18.43 -16.16 -20.74
C ASN A 235 18.58 -17.68 -20.50
N SER A 236 19.63 -18.29 -21.03
CA SER A 236 19.88 -19.73 -20.88
C SER A 236 20.17 -20.17 -19.46
N ASP A 237 20.66 -19.26 -18.62
CA ASP A 237 21.29 -19.58 -17.33
C ASP A 237 20.38 -19.21 -16.16
N TYR A 238 19.63 -18.11 -16.27
CA TYR A 238 18.79 -17.61 -15.20
C TYR A 238 17.64 -16.75 -15.75
N PHE A 239 16.67 -16.46 -14.89
CA PHE A 239 15.72 -15.40 -15.14
C PHE A 239 15.65 -14.41 -13.98
N ILE A 240 15.32 -13.17 -14.32
CA ILE A 240 15.20 -12.05 -13.40
C ILE A 240 13.81 -11.44 -13.49
N GLN A 241 13.22 -11.17 -12.33
CA GLN A 241 12.00 -10.39 -12.19
C GLN A 241 12.32 -9.08 -11.49
N ILE A 242 12.15 -7.97 -12.20
CA ILE A 242 12.34 -6.63 -11.67
C ILE A 242 10.97 -6.00 -11.40
N PHE A 243 10.66 -5.76 -10.13
CA PHE A 243 9.44 -5.09 -9.69
C PHE A 243 9.57 -3.59 -9.85
N ILE A 244 8.59 -3.00 -10.56
CA ILE A 244 8.58 -1.58 -10.90
C ILE A 244 7.23 -1.00 -10.49
N GLU A 245 7.29 0.14 -9.81
CA GLU A 245 6.11 0.86 -9.33
C GLU A 245 6.17 2.33 -9.78
N PRO A 246 5.29 2.75 -10.71
CA PRO A 246 5.16 4.15 -11.08
C PRO A 246 4.39 4.94 -10.02
N LYS A 247 4.84 6.16 -9.73
CA LYS A 247 4.22 7.02 -8.71
C LYS A 247 4.05 8.48 -9.15
N GLY A 248 2.95 9.06 -8.67
CA GLY A 248 2.60 10.47 -8.82
C GLY A 248 3.24 11.37 -7.75
N ARG A 249 2.68 12.57 -7.53
CA ARG A 249 3.33 13.64 -6.76
C ARG A 249 3.33 13.48 -5.22
N ASN A 250 2.47 12.64 -4.63
CA ASN A 250 2.38 12.45 -3.18
C ASN A 250 2.84 11.04 -2.81
N MET A 251 4.05 10.90 -2.25
CA MET A 251 4.73 9.60 -2.10
C MET A 251 5.18 9.29 -0.67
N GLU A 252 5.13 10.26 0.25
CA GLU A 252 5.67 10.09 1.61
C GLU A 252 5.02 8.92 2.37
N GLU A 253 3.69 8.78 2.29
CA GLU A 253 2.95 7.68 2.93
C GLU A 253 3.22 6.31 2.30
N GLU A 254 3.80 6.27 1.10
CA GLU A 254 4.07 5.03 0.35
C GLU A 254 5.56 4.68 0.29
N GLN A 255 6.44 5.48 0.91
CA GLN A 255 7.89 5.32 0.83
C GLN A 255 8.34 3.92 1.30
N TRP A 256 7.70 3.35 2.31
CA TRP A 256 7.96 1.98 2.78
C TRP A 256 7.91 0.89 1.69
N LYS A 257 7.15 1.10 0.60
CA LYS A 257 7.08 0.16 -0.52
C LYS A 257 8.36 0.21 -1.36
N GLU A 258 8.88 1.42 -1.62
CA GLU A 258 10.19 1.57 -2.28
C GLU A 258 11.28 0.99 -1.38
N ASP A 259 11.24 1.27 -0.09
CA ASP A 259 12.22 0.75 0.87
C ASP A 259 12.19 -0.80 0.88
N LEU A 260 11.00 -1.41 0.78
CA LEU A 260 10.87 -2.87 0.62
C LEU A 260 11.48 -3.37 -0.69
N LEU A 261 11.30 -2.66 -1.81
CA LEU A 261 11.90 -3.01 -3.10
C LEU A 261 13.42 -2.93 -3.06
N ILE A 262 13.98 -1.92 -2.39
CA ILE A 262 15.43 -1.78 -2.20
C ILE A 262 15.96 -2.84 -1.23
N TYR A 263 15.24 -3.12 -0.15
CA TYR A 263 15.59 -4.14 0.83
C TYR A 263 15.77 -5.52 0.20
N ILE A 264 14.89 -5.90 -0.74
CA ILE A 264 14.99 -7.14 -1.53
C ILE A 264 16.34 -7.25 -2.25
N ASN A 265 16.87 -6.15 -2.79
CA ASN A 265 18.14 -6.16 -3.50
C ASN A 265 19.33 -6.33 -2.54
N GLU A 266 19.28 -5.67 -1.38
CA GLU A 266 20.36 -5.67 -0.40
C GLU A 266 20.46 -7.00 0.37
N HIS A 267 19.34 -7.71 0.48
CA HIS A 267 19.22 -8.95 1.26
C HIS A 267 18.92 -10.17 0.37
N GLU A 268 19.39 -10.17 -0.89
CA GLU A 268 19.17 -11.27 -1.83
C GLU A 268 19.60 -12.63 -1.25
N ALA A 269 20.72 -12.68 -0.51
CA ALA A 269 21.23 -13.90 0.10
C ALA A 269 20.30 -14.50 1.17
N GLU A 270 19.33 -13.73 1.68
CA GLU A 270 18.33 -14.19 2.66
C GLU A 270 17.04 -14.69 1.98
N ILE A 271 16.91 -14.52 0.67
CA ILE A 271 15.76 -14.94 -0.10
C ILE A 271 15.84 -16.44 -0.37
N ILE A 272 14.76 -17.15 -0.04
CA ILE A 272 14.62 -18.59 -0.25
C ILE A 272 13.42 -18.82 -1.16
N PHE A 273 13.59 -19.58 -2.23
CA PHE A 273 12.48 -20.00 -3.08
C PHE A 273 11.93 -21.34 -2.59
N GLU A 274 10.61 -21.45 -2.43
CA GLU A 274 9.97 -22.68 -1.91
C GLU A 274 9.91 -23.80 -2.95
N ASP A 275 9.71 -23.45 -4.21
CA ASP A 275 9.78 -24.38 -5.33
C ASP A 275 11.26 -24.59 -5.70
N GLU A 276 11.65 -25.80 -6.16
CA GLU A 276 13.00 -26.15 -6.67
C GLU A 276 13.37 -25.38 -7.97
N ILE A 277 12.91 -24.15 -8.11
CA ILE A 277 13.28 -23.26 -9.21
C ILE A 277 14.63 -22.66 -8.84
N GLU A 278 15.68 -23.22 -9.42
CA GLU A 278 17.02 -22.68 -9.36
C GLU A 278 17.15 -21.46 -10.30
N ASP A 279 18.19 -20.66 -10.10
CA ASP A 279 18.56 -19.55 -10.98
C ASP A 279 17.48 -18.46 -11.14
N VAL A 280 16.74 -18.18 -10.07
CA VAL A 280 15.79 -17.05 -9.99
C VAL A 280 16.41 -15.86 -9.30
N LYS A 281 16.29 -14.68 -9.93
CA LYS A 281 16.65 -13.41 -9.31
C LYS A 281 15.41 -12.53 -9.18
N ILE A 282 15.10 -12.07 -7.97
CA ILE A 282 14.09 -11.04 -7.74
C ILE A 282 14.81 -9.74 -7.39
N ARG A 283 14.35 -8.66 -8.01
CA ARG A 283 14.86 -7.31 -7.80
C ARG A 283 13.72 -6.32 -7.73
N GLY A 284 13.95 -5.21 -7.03
CA GLY A 284 13.09 -4.05 -7.03
C GLY A 284 13.86 -2.81 -7.48
N VAL A 285 13.16 -1.82 -8.02
CA VAL A 285 13.75 -0.52 -8.34
C VAL A 285 13.06 0.59 -7.55
N LYS A 286 13.68 1.77 -7.54
CA LYS A 286 13.06 3.00 -7.06
C LYS A 286 11.76 3.27 -7.81
N PHE A 287 10.88 4.04 -7.19
CA PHE A 287 9.66 4.49 -7.81
C PHE A 287 9.93 5.26 -9.10
N TYR A 288 9.26 4.83 -10.17
CA TYR A 288 9.28 5.56 -11.42
C TYR A 288 8.41 6.81 -11.29
N THR A 289 9.01 7.99 -11.36
CA THR A 289 8.29 9.26 -11.39
C THR A 289 8.31 9.85 -12.79
N MET A 290 7.39 10.77 -13.06
CA MET A 290 7.35 11.46 -14.35
C MET A 290 8.73 12.04 -14.71
N ASN A 291 9.14 11.84 -15.96
CA ASN A 291 10.44 12.14 -16.55
C ASN A 291 11.62 11.36 -15.94
N ASP A 292 11.34 10.23 -15.29
CA ASP A 292 12.32 9.41 -14.57
C ASP A 292 13.14 10.20 -13.53
N GLY A 293 12.49 11.07 -12.77
CA GLY A 293 13.15 11.97 -11.82
C GLY A 293 13.93 11.27 -10.69
N ARG A 294 13.71 9.97 -10.48
CA ARG A 294 14.43 9.13 -9.50
C ARG A 294 15.50 8.22 -10.12
N GLY A 295 15.69 8.24 -11.44
CA GLY A 295 16.70 7.43 -12.13
C GLY A 295 16.38 5.92 -12.12
N THR A 296 15.10 5.58 -12.19
CA THR A 296 14.61 4.20 -12.21
C THR A 296 15.08 3.47 -13.47
N ILE A 297 15.04 4.12 -14.64
CA ILE A 297 15.48 3.49 -15.90
C ILE A 297 16.98 3.22 -15.86
N LYS A 298 17.76 4.12 -15.26
CA LYS A 298 19.19 3.91 -15.03
C LYS A 298 19.42 2.65 -14.17
N GLN A 299 18.71 2.55 -13.04
CA GLN A 299 18.81 1.41 -12.12
C GLN A 299 18.41 0.09 -12.78
N ILE A 300 17.38 0.09 -13.64
CA ILE A 300 17.01 -1.10 -14.43
C ILE A 300 18.18 -1.57 -15.29
N GLY A 301 18.89 -0.65 -15.96
CA GLY A 301 20.07 -0.99 -16.75
C GLY A 301 21.19 -1.59 -15.89
N GLU A 302 21.49 -0.97 -14.75
CA GLU A 302 22.51 -1.46 -13.81
C GLU A 302 22.19 -2.88 -13.31
N ILE A 303 20.92 -3.15 -12.99
CA ILE A 303 20.47 -4.46 -12.51
C ILE A 303 20.46 -5.50 -13.63
N ALA A 304 19.91 -5.16 -14.80
CA ALA A 304 19.71 -6.10 -15.90
C ALA A 304 20.99 -6.34 -16.72
N LEU A 305 21.85 -5.34 -16.90
CA LEU A 305 22.98 -5.41 -17.82
C LEU A 305 24.33 -5.19 -17.12
N GLY A 306 24.34 -4.93 -15.80
CA GLY A 306 25.55 -4.54 -15.07
C GLY A 306 26.10 -3.17 -15.48
N LYS A 307 25.36 -2.40 -16.28
CA LYS A 307 25.77 -1.10 -16.82
C LYS A 307 24.56 -0.21 -17.06
N GLU A 308 24.75 1.09 -17.00
CA GLU A 308 23.72 2.03 -17.44
C GLU A 308 23.38 1.79 -18.91
N PHE A 309 22.10 1.92 -19.26
CA PHE A 309 21.71 1.93 -20.66
C PHE A 309 22.40 3.07 -21.39
N LYS A 310 22.87 2.80 -22.61
CA LYS A 310 23.41 3.85 -23.48
C LYS A 310 22.33 4.91 -23.71
N GLY A 311 22.69 6.19 -23.57
CA GLY A 311 21.80 7.29 -23.90
C GLY A 311 21.38 7.18 -25.37
N LEU A 312 20.07 7.26 -25.62
CA LEU A 312 19.55 7.45 -26.98
C LEU A 312 19.80 8.91 -27.36
N SER A 313 21.07 9.22 -27.60
CA SER A 313 21.45 10.46 -28.25
C SER A 313 20.95 10.34 -29.68
N VAL A 314 19.87 11.03 -30.01
CA VAL A 314 19.57 11.33 -31.41
C VAL A 314 20.77 12.10 -31.93
N GLU A 315 21.49 11.53 -32.90
CA GLU A 315 22.43 12.32 -33.72
C GLU A 315 21.62 13.47 -34.32
N LYS A 316 22.05 14.70 -34.04
CA LYS A 316 21.42 15.93 -34.53
C LYS A 316 21.50 16.04 -36.05
#